data_AF-A0AAD4V301-F1
#
_entry.id   AF-A0AAD4V301-F1
#
_cell.length_a   1.000
_cell.length_b   1.000
_cell.length_c   1.000
_cell.angle_alpha   90.00
_cell.angle_beta   90.00
_cell.angle_gamma   90.00
#
_symmetry.space_group_name_H-M   'P 1'
#
loop_
_entity.id
_entity.type
_entity.pdbx_description
1 polymer ?
#
loop_
_entity_poly.entity_id
_entity_poly.type
_entity_poly.pdbx_seq_one_letter_code
_entity_poly.pdbx_strand_id
1 'polypeptide(L)'
;MTESFVWLFEEFKKAMPGGEPKTIIIDQDAAMAIAISIAFLTTFHRLCIWHITSKFSVKLPHSAYKEYWREFQKAIWDTDNKDEFDAKWNIVVTKAGLTDHLWLSSMFDLRES
;
A
#
# COMPACT_ATOMS: atom_id res chain seq x y z
N MET A 1 -16.43 -13.98 -1.49
CA MET A 1 -15.89 -12.71 -2.01
C MET A 1 -14.68 -12.96 -2.90
N THR A 2 -13.67 -13.70 -2.44
CA THR A 2 -12.50 -14.11 -3.24
C THR A 2 -12.88 -14.79 -4.56
N GLU A 3 -13.80 -15.75 -4.55
CA GLU A 3 -14.24 -16.45 -5.78
C GLU A 3 -14.78 -15.50 -6.86
N SER A 4 -15.53 -14.47 -6.47
CA SER A 4 -16.05 -13.47 -7.38
C SER A 4 -14.93 -12.64 -8.02
N PHE A 5 -13.89 -12.30 -7.24
CA PHE A 5 -12.71 -11.61 -7.77
C PHE A 5 -11.84 -12.52 -8.65
N VAL A 6 -11.68 -13.80 -8.30
CA VAL A 6 -10.98 -14.77 -9.15
C VAL A 6 -11.66 -14.85 -10.51
N TRP A 7 -12.99 -15.01 -10.53
CA TRP A 7 -13.76 -15.01 -11.77
C TRP A 7 -13.55 -13.71 -12.56
N LEU A 8 -13.64 -12.54 -11.90
CA LEU A 8 -13.44 -11.26 -12.55
C LEU A 8 -12.06 -11.13 -13.21
N PHE A 9 -10.99 -11.52 -12.49
CA PHE A 9 -9.63 -11.44 -13.02
C PHE A 9 -9.35 -12.44 -14.14
N GLU A 10 -9.94 -13.64 -14.07
CA GLU A 10 -9.88 -14.61 -15.18
C GLU A 10 -10.59 -14.11 -16.43
N GLU A 11 -11.78 -13.51 -16.30
CA GLU A 11 -12.48 -12.91 -17.44
C GLU A 11 -11.73 -11.70 -18.00
N PHE A 12 -11.15 -10.86 -17.12
CA PHE A 12 -10.26 -9.78 -17.54
C PHE A 12 -9.07 -10.31 -18.35
N LYS A 13 -8.39 -11.36 -17.85
CA LYS A 13 -7.26 -12.00 -18.55
C LYS A 13 -7.63 -12.47 -19.95
N LYS A 14 -8.80 -13.11 -20.11
CA LYS A 14 -9.30 -13.59 -21.41
C LYS A 14 -9.61 -12.45 -22.38
N ALA A 15 -10.11 -11.32 -21.87
CA ALA A 15 -10.43 -10.16 -22.69
C ALA A 15 -9.18 -9.40 -23.17
N MET A 16 -8.02 -9.59 -22.51
CA MET A 16 -6.78 -8.90 -22.83
C MET A 16 -5.94 -9.73 -23.82
N PRO A 17 -5.60 -9.18 -25.01
CA PRO A 17 -4.77 -9.90 -25.99
C PRO A 17 -3.39 -10.34 -25.45
N GLY A 18 -2.88 -9.63 -24.44
CA GLY A 18 -1.61 -9.93 -23.76
C GLY A 18 -1.75 -10.82 -22.52
N GLY A 19 -2.95 -11.29 -22.19
CA GLY A 19 -3.21 -12.05 -20.97
C GLY A 19 -3.16 -11.18 -19.71
N GLU A 20 -2.44 -11.66 -18.68
CA GLU A 20 -2.35 -10.97 -17.39
C GLU A 20 -1.43 -9.72 -17.47
N PRO A 21 -1.74 -8.65 -16.73
CA PRO A 21 -0.89 -7.47 -16.70
C PRO A 21 0.43 -7.77 -15.98
N LYS A 22 1.53 -7.11 -16.38
CA LYS A 22 2.81 -7.26 -15.65
C LYS A 22 2.76 -6.72 -14.22
N THR A 23 2.00 -5.66 -13.99
CA THR A 23 1.86 -5.01 -12.68
C THR A 23 0.41 -4.62 -12.47
N ILE A 24 -0.09 -4.83 -11.25
CA ILE A 24 -1.41 -4.35 -10.83
C ILE A 24 -1.29 -3.57 -9.53
N ILE A 25 -2.01 -2.45 -9.46
CA ILE A 25 -2.05 -1.57 -8.28
C ILE A 25 -3.48 -1.60 -7.73
N ILE A 26 -3.66 -2.20 -6.55
CA ILE A 26 -4.97 -2.29 -5.89
C ILE A 26 -4.89 -1.83 -4.43
N ASP A 27 -6.02 -1.75 -3.75
CA ASP A 27 -6.05 -1.46 -2.31
C ASP A 27 -5.59 -2.66 -1.45
N GLN A 28 -5.79 -2.58 -0.14
CA GLN A 28 -5.35 -3.58 0.85
C GLN A 28 -6.39 -4.68 1.10
N ASP A 29 -7.29 -4.96 0.15
CA ASP A 29 -8.28 -6.01 0.31
C ASP A 29 -7.65 -7.41 0.20
N ALA A 30 -7.78 -8.19 1.28
CA ALA A 30 -7.21 -9.53 1.36
C ALA A 30 -7.83 -10.50 0.35
N ALA A 31 -9.12 -10.36 0.04
CA ALA A 31 -9.79 -11.22 -0.93
C ALA A 31 -9.29 -10.92 -2.35
N MET A 32 -9.05 -9.65 -2.70
CA MET A 32 -8.42 -9.27 -3.97
C MET A 32 -6.97 -9.74 -4.06
N ALA A 33 -6.17 -9.61 -2.99
CA ALA A 33 -4.80 -10.10 -2.96
C ALA A 33 -4.71 -11.62 -3.22
N ILE A 34 -5.59 -12.40 -2.56
CA ILE A 34 -5.67 -13.85 -2.80
C ILE A 34 -6.13 -14.12 -4.24
N ALA A 35 -7.15 -13.41 -4.73
CA ALA A 35 -7.64 -13.62 -6.08
C ALA A 35 -6.60 -13.32 -7.17
N ILE A 36 -5.78 -12.27 -6.99
CA ILE A 36 -4.64 -11.97 -7.87
C ILE A 36 -3.63 -13.12 -7.83
N SER A 37 -3.28 -13.63 -6.64
CA SER A 37 -2.32 -14.74 -6.54
C SER A 37 -2.80 -16.04 -7.22
N ILE A 38 -4.11 -16.19 -7.45
CA ILE A 38 -4.71 -17.32 -8.15
C ILE A 38 -4.81 -17.06 -9.66
N ALA A 39 -5.37 -15.92 -10.05
CA ALA A 39 -5.71 -15.62 -11.45
C ALA A 39 -4.53 -15.04 -12.25
N PHE A 40 -3.62 -14.37 -11.54
CA PHE A 40 -2.53 -13.57 -12.08
C PHE A 40 -1.15 -14.03 -11.54
N LEU A 41 -0.65 -15.16 -12.05
CA LEU A 41 0.51 -15.88 -11.51
C LEU A 41 1.86 -15.16 -11.73
N THR A 42 1.98 -14.32 -12.76
CA THR A 42 3.23 -13.58 -13.06
C THR A 42 3.13 -12.08 -12.83
N THR A 43 1.98 -11.60 -12.34
CA THR A 43 1.74 -10.18 -12.09
C THR A 43 2.39 -9.73 -10.79
N PHE A 44 3.15 -8.63 -10.84
CA PHE A 44 3.61 -7.93 -9.65
C PHE A 44 2.47 -7.12 -9.04
N HIS A 45 2.07 -7.49 -7.83
CA HIS A 45 1.07 -6.77 -7.07
C HIS A 45 1.71 -5.64 -6.25
N ARG A 46 1.10 -4.45 -6.31
CA ARG A 46 1.48 -3.28 -5.49
C ARG A 46 0.26 -2.65 -4.84
N LEU A 47 0.46 -2.10 -3.65
CA LEU A 47 -0.58 -1.35 -2.95
C LEU A 47 -0.74 0.06 -3.53
N CYS A 48 -1.98 0.51 -3.61
CA CYS A 48 -2.33 1.82 -4.12
C CYS A 48 -1.95 2.92 -3.11
N ILE A 49 -0.93 3.70 -3.45
CA ILE A 49 -0.44 4.83 -2.65
C ILE A 49 -1.53 5.84 -2.30
N TRP A 50 -2.44 6.10 -3.24
CA TRP A 50 -3.56 7.02 -3.01
C TRP A 50 -4.51 6.51 -1.92
N HIS A 51 -4.83 5.21 -1.93
CA HIS A 51 -5.64 4.59 -0.87
C HIS A 51 -4.92 4.49 0.47
N ILE A 52 -3.61 4.29 0.48
CA ILE A 52 -2.81 4.33 1.71
C ILE A 52 -2.87 5.72 2.33
N THR A 53 -2.61 6.73 1.52
CA THR A 53 -2.43 8.12 1.96
C THR A 53 -3.76 8.77 2.34
N SER A 54 -4.87 8.40 1.70
CA SER A 54 -6.21 8.84 2.11
C SER A 54 -6.62 8.36 3.50
N LYS A 55 -6.06 7.24 3.99
CA LYS A 55 -6.35 6.71 5.33
C LYS A 55 -5.62 7.43 6.45
N PHE A 56 -4.58 8.22 6.18
CA PHE A 56 -3.79 8.88 7.24
C PHE A 56 -4.64 9.81 8.11
N SER A 57 -5.55 10.58 7.51
CA SER A 57 -6.44 11.51 8.23
C SER A 57 -7.43 10.79 9.16
N VAL A 58 -7.74 9.52 8.86
CA VAL A 58 -8.66 8.67 9.62
C VAL A 58 -7.92 7.85 10.67
N LYS A 59 -6.69 7.43 10.37
CA LYS A 59 -5.91 6.50 11.20
C LYS A 59 -5.05 7.19 12.25
N LEU A 60 -4.57 8.41 11.96
CA LEU A 60 -3.74 9.15 12.91
C LEU A 60 -4.59 10.04 13.83
N PRO A 61 -4.11 10.33 15.05
CA PRO A 61 -4.68 11.41 15.87
C PRO A 61 -4.73 12.71 15.06
N HIS A 62 -5.82 13.48 15.21
CA HIS A 62 -6.02 14.70 14.41
C HIS A 62 -4.87 15.71 14.55
N SER A 63 -4.32 15.87 15.76
CA SER A 63 -3.14 16.71 16.02
C SER A 63 -1.92 16.24 15.24
N ALA A 64 -1.61 14.94 15.32
CA ALA A 64 -0.47 14.35 14.64
C ALA A 64 -0.61 14.44 13.11
N TYR A 65 -1.81 14.17 12.56
CA TYR A 65 -2.06 14.35 11.13
C TYR A 65 -1.84 15.80 10.70
N LYS A 66 -2.43 16.77 11.42
CA LYS A 66 -2.33 18.19 11.08
C LYS A 66 -0.88 18.70 11.10
N GLU A 67 -0.07 18.22 12.04
CA GLU A 67 1.30 18.68 12.25
C GLU A 67 2.32 17.96 11.36
N TYR A 68 2.24 16.62 11.27
CA TYR A 68 3.29 15.79 10.67
C TYR A 68 2.95 15.29 9.26
N TRP A 69 1.74 15.50 8.74
CA TRP A 69 1.35 14.96 7.42
C TRP A 69 2.29 15.36 6.29
N ARG A 70 2.74 16.63 6.23
CA ARG A 70 3.68 17.08 5.20
C ARG A 70 5.02 16.35 5.26
N GLU A 71 5.43 15.89 6.44
CA GLU A 71 6.69 15.17 6.63
C GLU A 71 6.53 13.70 6.25
N PHE A 72 5.38 13.09 6.58
CA PHE A 72 5.00 11.79 6.01
C PHE A 72 4.95 11.84 4.49
N GLN A 73 4.43 12.93 3.90
CA GLN A 73 4.46 13.10 2.45
C GLN A 73 5.88 13.20 1.89
N LYS A 74 6.82 13.85 2.58
CA LYS A 74 8.22 13.83 2.14
C LYS A 74 8.81 12.42 2.24
N ALA A 75 8.55 11.70 3.33
CA ALA A 75 9.04 10.34 3.46
C ALA A 75 8.48 9.41 2.37
N ILE A 76 7.22 9.57 1.97
CA ILE A 76 6.57 8.68 1.00
C ILE A 76 6.91 9.03 -0.47
N TRP A 77 7.06 10.31 -0.82
CA TRP A 77 7.21 10.75 -2.22
C TRP A 77 8.57 11.37 -2.56
N ASP A 78 9.37 11.76 -1.57
CA ASP A 78 10.64 12.48 -1.75
C ASP A 78 11.82 11.62 -1.26
N THR A 79 11.84 10.35 -1.68
CA THR A 79 12.89 9.37 -1.37
C THR A 79 13.15 8.50 -2.57
N ASP A 80 14.41 8.30 -2.93
CA ASP A 80 14.78 7.57 -4.15
C ASP A 80 15.09 6.09 -3.87
N ASN A 81 15.32 5.72 -2.62
CA ASN A 81 15.69 4.37 -2.23
C ASN A 81 15.12 3.99 -0.87
N LYS A 82 15.19 2.68 -0.57
CA LYS A 82 14.66 2.09 0.65
C LYS A 82 15.31 2.64 1.91
N ASP A 83 16.63 2.82 1.92
CA ASP A 83 17.34 3.28 3.12
C ASP A 83 16.96 4.72 3.48
N GLU A 84 16.80 5.57 2.46
CA GLU A 84 16.33 6.94 2.63
C GLU A 84 14.88 7.00 3.13
N PHE A 85 14.01 6.14 2.56
CA PHE A 85 12.65 5.95 3.04
C PHE A 85 12.62 5.53 4.50
N ASP A 86 13.33 4.46 4.86
CA ASP A 86 13.37 3.91 6.21
C ASP A 86 13.87 4.95 7.22
N ALA A 87 14.92 5.69 6.87
CA ALA A 87 15.44 6.77 7.70
C ALA A 87 14.42 7.91 7.89
N LYS A 88 13.87 8.47 6.79
CA LYS A 88 12.90 9.57 6.87
C LYS A 88 11.62 9.15 7.57
N TRP A 89 11.10 7.95 7.29
CA TRP A 89 9.92 7.40 7.94
C TRP A 89 10.11 7.28 9.45
N ASN A 90 11.20 6.65 9.90
CA ASN A 90 11.49 6.48 11.32
C ASN A 90 11.67 7.82 12.05
N ILE A 91 12.28 8.82 11.40
CA ILE A 91 12.39 10.17 11.94
C ILE A 91 11.00 10.79 12.19
N VAL A 92 10.11 10.74 11.20
CA VAL A 92 8.77 11.36 11.31
C VAL A 92 7.91 10.63 12.34
N VAL A 93 7.93 9.29 12.34
CA VAL A 93 7.20 8.47 13.31
C VAL A 93 7.66 8.75 14.74
N THR A 94 8.97 8.83 14.98
CA THR A 94 9.53 9.12 16.30
C THR A 94 9.18 10.54 16.74
N LYS A 95 9.34 11.55 15.87
CA LYS A 95 8.99 12.94 16.16
C LYS A 95 7.51 13.11 16.51
N ALA A 96 6.63 12.41 15.81
CA ALA A 96 5.20 12.44 16.06
C ALA A 96 4.78 11.67 17.33
N GLY A 97 5.71 10.96 18.01
CA GLY A 97 5.40 10.10 19.15
C GLY A 97 4.54 8.88 18.78
N LEU A 98 4.68 8.37 17.55
CA LEU A 98 3.84 7.32 16.97
C LEU A 98 4.57 5.98 16.80
N THR A 99 5.69 5.77 17.49
CA THR A 99 6.52 4.57 17.35
C THR A 99 5.75 3.26 17.58
N ASP A 100 4.83 3.25 18.54
CA ASP A 100 4.00 2.07 18.86
C ASP A 100 2.64 2.07 18.12
N HIS A 101 2.47 2.91 17.10
CA HIS A 101 1.21 3.03 16.38
C HIS A 101 1.01 1.84 15.45
N LEU A 102 0.17 0.88 15.89
CA LEU A 102 -0.08 -0.41 15.22
C LEU A 102 -0.27 -0.28 13.70
N TRP A 103 -1.12 0.65 13.26
CA TRP A 103 -1.38 0.80 11.82
C TRP A 103 -0.15 1.28 11.03
N LEU A 104 0.68 2.16 11.61
CA LEU A 104 1.89 2.64 10.92
C LEU A 104 2.95 1.53 10.86
N SER A 105 3.08 0.74 11.93
CA SER A 105 3.93 -0.46 11.92
C SER A 105 3.49 -1.43 10.83
N SER A 106 2.20 -1.79 10.79
CA SER A 106 1.67 -2.68 9.75
C SER A 106 1.90 -2.14 8.33
N MET A 107 1.77 -0.82 8.13
CA MET A 107 2.04 -0.21 6.83
C MET A 107 3.51 -0.29 6.42
N PHE A 108 4.42 -0.11 7.38
CA PHE A 108 5.85 -0.20 7.17
C PHE A 108 6.26 -1.64 6.79
N ASP A 109 5.71 -2.64 7.48
CA ASP A 109 5.97 -4.06 7.21
C ASP A 109 5.42 -4.49 5.83
N LEU A 110 4.20 -4.05 5.49
CA LEU A 110 3.56 -4.36 4.20
C LEU A 110 4.28 -3.77 2.97
N ARG A 111 5.20 -2.82 3.16
CA ARG A 111 5.99 -2.26 2.06
C ARG A 111 6.91 -3.32 1.43
N GLU A 112 7.36 -4.29 2.21
CA GLU A 112 8.31 -5.32 1.79
C GLU A 112 7.65 -6.52 1.07
N SER A 113 6.31 -6.58 1.05
CA SER A 113 5.53 -7.67 0.44
C SER A 113 5.28 -7.57 -1.07
#